data_AF-A0A386PVY4-F1
#
_entry.id   AF-A0A386PVY4-F1
#
_cell.length_a   1.000
_cell.length_b   1.000
_cell.length_c   1.000
_cell.angle_alpha   90.00
_cell.angle_beta   90.00
_cell.angle_gamma   90.00
#
_symmetry.space_group_name_H-M   'P 1'
#
loop_
_entity.id
_entity.type
_entity.pdbx_description
1 polymer ?
#
loop_
_entity_poly.entity_id
_entity_poly.type
_entity_poly.pdbx_seq_one_letter_code
_entity_poly.pdbx_strand_id
1 'polypeptide(L)'
;MNIFNEGVLDLLANAGVAIPYFFCLTLYNQNKSVFAYALPFLMLYTFRALGMLLTTFITLPASTMLAMSSCFGVIGSLFILGAGNPIMGIFGGVLLGLASSWIWPYYLTVRSRGQMDKEFKFNRMHGLSVLLTLIILLIVQLIATKTQFLNLSFILLAFLFFAAMVGGMQITHRLTFYQGLEKKPKFHVNSLFSLIVLASLVMLVFIIRYTRLKEVSNTFDLLISMAAIVLFFFLAYYQLDIHRKLFPLSMAAVNRGVVMNYVMLYAIFDSTIRFGFNSLMLVYTIYLVGFQVGPFLNKRHRNLRYPLLLLGLVLALFNPTYFIGLFLCAVFVGADNRILNDELYANTNIDTERAFLIKYQLSSVGNVSQQLVYMTTIYFISYFMKIDALGFFNNNINGGPTIGVLYGVHIFITAVVFVCAAITFYFVRKREQKRTITTL
;
A
#
# COMPACT_ATOMS: atom_id res chain seq x y z
N MET A 1 14.52 -30.26 -2.16
CA MET A 1 15.31 -29.21 -1.47
C MET A 1 15.05 -27.79 -2.02
N ASN A 2 14.64 -27.60 -3.29
CA ASN A 2 14.30 -26.27 -3.85
C ASN A 2 12.98 -25.65 -3.34
N ILE A 3 11.97 -26.48 -3.06
CA ILE A 3 10.63 -26.03 -2.62
C ILE A 3 10.66 -25.31 -1.26
N PHE A 4 11.62 -25.67 -0.39
CA PHE A 4 11.76 -25.08 0.95
C PHE A 4 12.35 -23.67 0.90
N ASN A 5 13.19 -23.36 -0.08
CA ASN A 5 13.81 -22.03 -0.21
C ASN A 5 12.81 -21.00 -0.78
N GLU A 6 11.93 -21.44 -1.70
CA GLU A 6 10.96 -20.57 -2.38
C GLU A 6 9.73 -20.26 -1.52
N GLY A 7 9.19 -21.26 -0.80
CA GLY A 7 8.08 -21.06 0.13
C GLY A 7 8.47 -20.20 1.34
N VAL A 8 9.73 -20.29 1.79
CA VAL A 8 10.29 -19.42 2.83
C VAL A 8 10.49 -18.00 2.30
N LEU A 9 10.90 -17.82 1.04
CA LEU A 9 11.01 -16.47 0.44
C LEU A 9 9.63 -15.81 0.25
N ASP A 10 8.62 -16.57 -0.17
CA ASP A 10 7.22 -16.12 -0.25
C ASP A 10 6.68 -15.72 1.14
N LEU A 11 6.96 -16.55 2.15
CA LEU A 11 6.60 -16.30 3.54
C LEU A 11 7.30 -15.03 4.05
N LEU A 12 8.60 -14.88 3.79
CA LEU A 12 9.41 -13.74 4.20
C LEU A 12 9.03 -12.46 3.44
N ALA A 13 8.65 -12.56 2.17
CA ALA A 13 8.19 -11.41 1.39
C ALA A 13 6.84 -10.89 1.90
N ASN A 14 5.90 -11.77 2.24
CA ASN A 14 4.62 -11.38 2.84
C ASN A 14 4.79 -10.88 4.30
N ALA A 15 5.61 -11.58 5.09
CA ALA A 15 5.91 -11.23 6.47
C ALA A 15 6.65 -9.87 6.55
N GLY A 16 7.63 -9.64 5.68
CA GLY A 16 8.40 -8.40 5.59
C GLY A 16 7.57 -7.17 5.21
N VAL A 17 6.38 -7.38 4.61
CA VAL A 17 5.43 -6.31 4.31
C VAL A 17 4.54 -5.99 5.52
N ALA A 18 4.07 -6.99 6.26
CA ALA A 18 3.06 -6.78 7.31
C ALA A 18 3.66 -6.55 8.71
N ILE A 19 4.68 -7.33 9.09
CA ILE A 19 5.22 -7.34 10.45
C ILE A 19 5.80 -5.97 10.88
N PRO A 20 6.58 -5.25 10.06
CA PRO A 20 7.12 -3.95 10.47
C PRO A 20 6.04 -2.95 10.88
N TYR A 21 4.92 -2.95 10.15
CA TYR A 21 3.80 -2.05 10.43
C TYR A 21 3.17 -2.35 11.80
N PHE A 22 2.90 -3.62 12.09
CA PHE A 22 2.31 -4.04 13.35
C PHE A 22 3.23 -3.77 14.55
N PHE A 23 4.54 -4.01 14.41
CA PHE A 23 5.49 -3.75 15.49
C PHE A 23 5.63 -2.26 15.80
N CYS A 24 5.77 -1.41 14.78
CA CYS A 24 5.80 0.04 15.00
C CYS A 24 4.49 0.57 15.61
N LEU A 25 3.34 0.02 15.20
CA LEU A 25 2.05 0.38 15.79
C LEU A 25 1.94 -0.05 17.26
N THR A 26 2.45 -1.24 17.59
CA THR A 26 2.45 -1.76 18.97
C THR A 26 3.41 -0.95 19.86
N LEU A 27 4.58 -0.57 19.33
CA LEU A 27 5.53 0.32 20.01
C LEU A 27 4.92 1.68 20.37
N TYR A 28 4.17 2.26 19.44
CA TYR A 28 3.41 3.48 19.70
C TYR A 28 2.29 3.26 20.75
N ASN A 29 1.52 2.18 20.63
CA ASN A 29 0.41 1.89 21.54
C ASN A 29 0.83 1.59 22.98
N GLN A 30 2.02 1.02 23.19
CA GLN A 30 2.57 0.77 24.53
C GLN A 30 3.16 2.05 25.15
N ASN A 31 3.68 2.96 24.33
CA ASN A 31 4.35 4.18 24.78
C ASN A 31 3.58 5.46 24.40
N LYS A 32 2.24 5.43 24.52
CA LYS A 32 1.37 6.55 24.11
C LYS A 32 1.70 7.89 24.77
N SER A 33 2.36 7.86 25.93
CA SER A 33 2.77 9.06 26.68
C SER A 33 4.02 9.75 26.10
N VAL A 34 4.83 9.07 25.28
CA VAL A 34 6.12 9.58 24.80
C VAL A 34 6.09 9.73 23.28
N PHE A 35 6.07 10.99 22.84
CA PHE A 35 5.94 11.39 21.44
C PHE A 35 7.01 10.79 20.51
N ALA A 36 8.23 10.57 21.00
CA ALA A 36 9.33 10.01 20.22
C ALA A 36 8.98 8.64 19.58
N TYR A 37 8.14 7.83 20.24
CA TYR A 37 7.75 6.51 19.75
C TYR A 37 6.65 6.53 18.68
N ALA A 38 6.04 7.69 18.40
CA ALA A 38 5.13 7.86 17.26
C ALA A 38 5.88 8.04 15.93
N LEU A 39 7.10 8.58 15.97
CA LEU A 39 7.90 8.92 14.79
C LEU A 39 8.27 7.72 13.90
N PRO A 40 8.71 6.55 14.44
CA PRO A 40 9.02 5.39 13.60
C PRO A 40 7.81 4.90 12.81
N PHE A 41 6.64 4.87 13.46
CA PHE A 41 5.39 4.46 12.82
C PHE A 41 4.99 5.43 11.70
N LEU A 42 5.10 6.74 11.95
CA LEU A 42 4.79 7.77 10.97
C LEU A 42 5.69 7.68 9.72
N MET A 43 7.00 7.51 9.95
CA MET A 43 8.00 7.39 8.89
C MET A 43 7.79 6.11 8.09
N LEU A 44 7.62 4.97 8.77
CA LEU A 44 7.35 3.69 8.13
C LEU A 44 6.14 3.79 7.22
N TYR A 45 5.04 4.36 7.71
CA TYR A 45 3.82 4.43 6.95
C TYR A 45 3.92 5.38 5.73
N THR A 46 4.67 6.47 5.87
CA THR A 46 4.91 7.43 4.78
C THR A 46 5.81 6.85 3.69
N PHE A 47 6.95 6.28 4.09
CA PHE A 47 7.89 5.68 3.14
C PHE A 47 7.39 4.36 2.55
N ARG A 48 6.48 3.66 3.22
CA ARG A 48 5.77 2.52 2.62
C ARG A 48 4.87 2.98 1.47
N ALA A 49 4.15 4.08 1.65
CA ALA A 49 3.23 4.59 0.63
C ALA A 49 3.98 5.18 -0.57
N LEU A 50 5.08 5.90 -0.32
CA LEU A 50 5.82 6.65 -1.34
C LEU A 50 7.06 5.92 -1.86
N GLY A 51 7.52 4.88 -1.17
CA GLY A 51 8.72 4.11 -1.50
C GLY A 51 8.74 3.58 -2.92
N MET A 52 7.59 3.11 -3.42
CA MET A 52 7.50 2.65 -4.81
C MET A 52 7.76 3.75 -5.83
N LEU A 53 7.40 5.01 -5.54
CA LEU A 53 7.69 6.12 -6.44
C LEU A 53 9.19 6.44 -6.50
N LEU A 54 9.97 6.12 -5.46
CA LEU A 54 11.44 6.26 -5.53
C LEU A 54 12.07 5.30 -6.56
N THR A 55 11.44 4.14 -6.81
CA THR A 55 11.99 3.13 -7.72
C THR A 55 12.00 3.57 -9.19
N THR A 56 11.29 4.66 -9.55
CA THR A 56 11.39 5.25 -10.90
C THR A 56 12.78 5.84 -11.17
N PHE A 57 13.51 6.22 -10.11
CA PHE A 57 14.84 6.84 -10.21
C PHE A 57 15.99 5.84 -10.01
N ILE A 58 15.69 4.62 -9.53
CA ILE A 58 16.71 3.62 -9.22
C ILE A 58 16.81 2.63 -10.39
N THR A 59 17.95 2.62 -11.08
CA THR A 59 18.23 1.73 -12.22
C THR A 59 19.08 0.53 -11.79
N LEU A 60 18.66 -0.18 -10.74
CA LEU A 60 19.32 -1.38 -10.27
C LEU A 60 18.57 -2.65 -10.72
N PRO A 61 19.28 -3.78 -10.91
CA PRO A 61 18.65 -5.08 -11.14
C PRO A 61 17.62 -5.45 -10.06
N ALA A 62 16.56 -6.18 -10.43
CA ALA A 62 15.50 -6.54 -9.49
C ALA A 62 16.00 -7.41 -8.32
N SER A 63 16.99 -8.25 -8.59
CA SER A 63 17.66 -9.13 -7.63
C SER A 63 18.48 -8.35 -6.60
N THR A 64 19.26 -7.36 -7.04
CA THR A 64 20.03 -6.48 -6.14
C THR A 64 19.11 -5.56 -5.35
N MET A 65 18.02 -5.08 -5.95
CA MET A 65 16.99 -4.32 -5.23
C MET A 65 16.28 -5.14 -4.17
N LEU A 66 16.02 -6.43 -4.42
CA LEU A 66 15.47 -7.32 -3.41
C LEU A 66 16.43 -7.49 -2.23
N ALA A 67 17.72 -7.76 -2.49
CA ALA A 67 18.72 -7.83 -1.42
C ALA A 67 18.87 -6.51 -0.65
N MET A 68 18.86 -5.37 -1.36
CA MET A 68 18.92 -4.02 -0.76
C MET A 68 17.70 -3.73 0.11
N SER A 69 16.50 -4.14 -0.32
CA SER A 69 15.28 -3.98 0.45
C SER A 69 15.30 -4.80 1.74
N SER A 70 15.83 -6.03 1.70
CA SER A 70 16.04 -6.84 2.90
C SER A 70 17.11 -6.25 3.82
N CYS A 71 18.20 -5.72 3.27
CA CYS A 71 19.23 -5.02 4.03
C CYS A 71 18.66 -3.80 4.78
N PHE A 72 17.84 -2.99 4.12
CA PHE A 72 17.11 -1.89 4.75
C PHE A 72 16.17 -2.39 5.86
N GLY A 73 15.55 -3.56 5.69
CA GLY A 73 14.75 -4.20 6.73
C GLY A 73 15.57 -4.58 7.97
N VAL A 74 16.77 -5.14 7.79
CA VAL A 74 17.69 -5.47 8.89
C VAL A 74 18.12 -4.21 9.62
N ILE A 75 18.70 -3.25 8.89
CA ILE A 75 19.21 -2.01 9.47
C ILE A 75 18.07 -1.25 10.16
N GLY A 76 16.93 -1.09 9.49
CA GLY A 76 15.79 -0.39 10.05
C GLY A 76 15.25 -1.03 11.33
N SER A 77 15.21 -2.37 11.40
CA SER A 77 14.81 -3.09 12.61
C SER A 77 15.76 -2.84 13.79
N LEU A 78 17.07 -2.81 13.53
CA LEU A 78 18.09 -2.53 14.55
C LEU A 78 18.04 -1.08 15.04
N PHE A 79 17.82 -0.12 14.13
CA PHE A 79 17.67 1.30 14.50
C PHE A 79 16.46 1.55 15.40
N ILE A 80 15.37 0.78 15.25
CA ILE A 80 14.21 0.89 16.14
C ILE A 80 14.49 0.42 17.57
N LEU A 81 15.49 -0.45 17.81
CA LEU A 81 15.90 -0.79 19.18
C LEU A 81 16.36 0.45 19.97
N GLY A 82 16.88 1.47 19.26
CA GLY A 82 17.24 2.77 19.80
C GLY A 82 16.15 3.84 19.66
N ALA A 83 14.88 3.49 19.44
CA ALA A 83 13.79 4.44 19.19
C ALA A 83 13.52 5.42 20.36
N GLY A 84 14.13 5.22 21.53
CA GLY A 84 14.19 6.23 22.59
C GLY A 84 14.86 7.54 22.14
N ASN A 85 15.76 7.48 21.15
CA ASN A 85 16.26 8.67 20.45
C ASN A 85 15.40 8.95 19.19
N PRO A 86 14.77 10.14 19.06
CA PRO A 86 13.96 10.52 17.91
C PRO A 86 14.65 10.30 16.56
N ILE A 87 15.96 10.55 16.47
CA ILE A 87 16.73 10.40 15.24
C ILE A 87 16.79 8.94 14.80
N MET A 88 17.11 8.04 15.74
CA MET A 88 17.14 6.60 15.47
C MET A 88 15.76 6.06 15.11
N GLY A 89 14.72 6.54 15.80
CA GLY A 89 13.33 6.21 15.48
C GLY A 89 12.93 6.63 14.06
N ILE A 90 13.34 7.83 13.63
CA ILE A 90 13.10 8.32 12.27
C ILE A 90 13.80 7.42 11.24
N PHE A 91 15.11 7.24 11.36
CA PHE A 91 15.86 6.42 10.39
C PHE A 91 15.37 4.97 10.35
N GLY A 92 15.07 4.38 11.50
CA GLY A 92 14.49 3.03 11.60
C GLY A 92 13.15 2.94 10.86
N GLY A 93 12.26 3.91 11.08
CA GLY A 93 10.98 3.99 10.38
C GLY A 93 11.13 4.17 8.87
N VAL A 94 12.03 5.06 8.41
CA VAL A 94 12.28 5.27 6.97
C VAL A 94 12.75 3.99 6.30
N LEU A 95 13.77 3.34 6.85
CA LEU A 95 14.36 2.13 6.26
C LEU A 95 13.38 0.96 6.24
N LEU A 96 12.61 0.76 7.31
CA LEU A 96 11.55 -0.27 7.34
C LEU A 96 10.39 0.05 6.39
N GLY A 97 10.05 1.32 6.22
CA GLY A 97 9.06 1.77 5.24
C GLY A 97 9.49 1.44 3.81
N LEU A 98 10.74 1.76 3.46
CA LEU A 98 11.32 1.42 2.16
C LEU A 98 11.42 -0.09 1.93
N ALA A 99 11.92 -0.83 2.91
CA ALA A 99 11.98 -2.30 2.87
C ALA A 99 10.60 -2.90 2.59
N SER A 100 9.59 -2.49 3.36
CA SER A 100 8.21 -2.97 3.22
C SER A 100 7.58 -2.61 1.88
N SER A 101 7.99 -1.48 1.27
CA SER A 101 7.50 -1.05 -0.04
C SER A 101 8.10 -1.86 -1.17
N TRP A 102 9.39 -2.21 -1.07
CA TRP A 102 10.17 -2.74 -2.20
C TRP A 102 10.18 -4.27 -2.25
N ILE A 103 10.20 -4.95 -1.10
CA ILE A 103 10.38 -6.42 -1.04
C ILE A 103 9.38 -7.16 -1.94
N TRP A 104 8.09 -6.83 -1.86
CA TRP A 104 7.05 -7.58 -2.56
C TRP A 104 7.05 -7.36 -4.10
N PRO A 105 7.09 -6.12 -4.61
CA PRO A 105 7.16 -5.89 -6.06
C PRO A 105 8.42 -6.48 -6.71
N TYR A 106 9.58 -6.34 -6.06
CA TYR A 106 10.83 -6.93 -6.58
C TYR A 106 10.86 -8.45 -6.49
N TYR A 107 10.27 -9.02 -5.42
CA TYR A 107 10.10 -10.47 -5.30
C TYR A 107 9.30 -11.04 -6.47
N LEU A 108 8.16 -10.41 -6.80
CA LEU A 108 7.32 -10.81 -7.92
C LEU A 108 8.05 -10.71 -9.27
N THR A 109 8.87 -9.66 -9.47
CA THR A 109 9.70 -9.54 -10.67
C THR A 109 10.76 -10.66 -10.75
N VAL A 110 11.48 -10.95 -9.67
CA VAL A 110 12.48 -12.03 -9.65
C VAL A 110 11.83 -13.39 -9.89
N ARG A 111 10.68 -13.64 -9.25
CA ARG A 111 9.89 -14.87 -9.44
C ARG A 111 9.45 -15.06 -10.89
N SER A 112 8.96 -13.99 -11.52
CA SER A 112 8.58 -14.02 -12.94
C SER A 112 9.77 -14.29 -13.86
N ARG A 113 10.94 -13.72 -13.56
CA ARG A 113 12.16 -13.86 -14.37
C ARG A 113 12.68 -15.30 -14.40
N GLY A 114 12.49 -16.06 -13.31
CA GLY A 114 12.90 -17.45 -13.20
C GLY A 114 12.08 -18.45 -14.04
N GLN A 115 11.07 -18.01 -14.80
CA GLN A 115 10.07 -18.89 -15.46
C GLN A 115 9.46 -19.95 -14.53
N MET A 116 9.48 -19.71 -13.21
CA MET A 116 8.90 -20.63 -12.24
C MET A 116 7.39 -20.81 -12.51
N ASP A 117 6.72 -19.84 -13.14
CA ASP A 117 5.30 -19.97 -13.50
C ASP A 117 4.97 -21.06 -14.54
N LYS A 118 5.93 -21.59 -15.32
CA LYS A 118 5.66 -22.73 -16.23
C LYS A 118 5.65 -24.09 -15.51
N GLU A 119 6.27 -24.19 -14.34
CA GLU A 119 6.19 -25.36 -13.46
C GLU A 119 5.18 -25.18 -12.31
N PHE A 120 4.74 -23.95 -12.06
CA PHE A 120 3.81 -23.62 -10.98
C PHE A 120 2.36 -23.57 -11.46
N LYS A 121 1.70 -24.72 -11.46
CA LYS A 121 0.25 -24.75 -11.25
C LYS A 121 -0.03 -24.13 -9.88
N PHE A 122 -0.95 -23.18 -9.79
CA PHE A 122 -1.47 -22.57 -8.55
C PHE A 122 -1.79 -23.69 -7.53
N ASN A 123 -0.83 -24.04 -6.66
CA ASN A 123 -0.93 -25.21 -5.81
C ASN A 123 -1.37 -24.81 -4.40
N ARG A 124 -2.01 -25.75 -3.72
CA ARG A 124 -2.53 -25.69 -2.34
C ARG A 124 -1.54 -25.09 -1.32
N MET A 125 -0.25 -25.15 -1.62
CA MET A 125 0.88 -24.59 -0.87
C MET A 125 0.91 -23.06 -0.77
N HIS A 126 0.46 -22.30 -1.78
CA HIS A 126 0.39 -20.83 -1.66
C HIS A 126 -0.71 -20.38 -0.70
N GLY A 127 -1.87 -21.06 -0.71
CA GLY A 127 -2.91 -20.83 0.30
C GLY A 127 -2.43 -21.18 1.70
N LEU A 128 -1.63 -22.24 1.82
CA LEU A 128 -0.99 -22.66 3.06
C LEU A 128 0.04 -21.63 3.55
N SER A 129 0.86 -21.05 2.65
CA SER A 129 1.81 -19.98 2.98
C SER A 129 1.10 -18.72 3.51
N VAL A 130 0.03 -18.27 2.84
CA VAL A 130 -0.78 -17.12 3.30
C VAL A 130 -1.43 -17.41 4.66
N LEU A 131 -1.99 -18.61 4.85
CA LEU A 131 -2.56 -19.05 6.11
C LEU A 131 -1.50 -19.08 7.22
N LEU A 132 -0.31 -19.57 6.91
CA LEU A 132 0.81 -19.70 7.85
C LEU A 132 1.40 -18.32 8.19
N THR A 133 1.49 -17.38 7.24
CA THR A 133 1.81 -15.97 7.52
C THR A 133 0.76 -15.32 8.42
N LEU A 134 -0.53 -15.58 8.19
CA LEU A 134 -1.62 -15.10 9.04
C LEU A 134 -1.52 -15.65 10.46
N ILE A 135 -1.24 -16.95 10.62
CA ILE A 135 -1.06 -17.61 11.92
C ILE A 135 0.17 -17.05 12.63
N ILE A 136 1.30 -16.89 11.94
CA ILE A 136 2.51 -16.28 12.50
C ILE A 136 2.22 -14.84 12.91
N LEU A 137 1.56 -14.03 12.07
CA LEU A 137 1.17 -12.65 12.40
C LEU A 137 0.31 -12.60 13.67
N LEU A 138 -0.62 -13.54 13.81
CA LEU A 138 -1.54 -13.61 14.96
C LEU A 138 -0.81 -14.07 16.23
N ILE A 139 0.09 -15.04 16.14
CA ILE A 139 0.95 -15.50 17.25
C ILE A 139 1.90 -14.38 17.67
N VAL A 140 2.57 -13.73 16.72
CA VAL A 140 3.49 -12.62 16.95
C VAL A 140 2.76 -11.44 17.58
N GLN A 141 1.53 -11.13 17.14
CA GLN A 141 0.69 -10.10 17.76
C GLN A 141 0.30 -10.47 19.20
N LEU A 142 -0.11 -11.71 19.44
CA LEU A 142 -0.46 -12.19 20.78
C LEU A 142 0.74 -12.15 21.72
N ILE A 143 1.92 -12.56 21.26
CA ILE A 143 3.17 -12.48 22.03
C ILE A 143 3.52 -11.02 22.31
N ALA A 144 3.57 -10.15 21.29
CA ALA A 144 3.93 -8.74 21.44
C ALA A 144 2.98 -7.98 22.39
N THR A 145 1.70 -8.34 22.39
CA THR A 145 0.69 -7.75 23.30
C THR A 145 0.85 -8.26 24.73
N LYS A 146 1.22 -9.53 24.92
CA LYS A 146 1.24 -10.21 26.22
C LYS A 146 2.58 -10.13 26.95
N THR A 147 3.71 -10.02 26.24
CA THR A 147 5.05 -10.09 26.84
C THR A 147 5.72 -8.74 27.05
N GLN A 148 5.22 -7.64 26.48
CA GLN A 148 5.80 -6.27 26.58
C GLN A 148 7.29 -6.17 26.13
N PHE A 149 7.90 -7.25 25.63
CA PHE A 149 9.29 -7.29 25.15
C PHE A 149 9.37 -6.97 23.65
N LEU A 150 9.10 -5.72 23.29
CA LEU A 150 9.17 -5.26 21.89
C LEU A 150 10.57 -5.33 21.29
N ASN A 151 11.62 -5.15 22.09
CA ASN A 151 13.00 -5.23 21.61
C ASN A 151 13.32 -6.60 21.00
N LEU A 152 12.84 -7.68 21.62
CA LEU A 152 13.04 -9.03 21.12
C LEU A 152 12.27 -9.28 19.81
N SER A 153 11.11 -8.63 19.67
CA SER A 153 10.31 -8.67 18.45
C SER A 153 11.05 -8.00 17.28
N PHE A 154 11.70 -6.85 17.50
CA PHE A 154 12.50 -6.17 16.48
C PHE A 154 13.81 -6.92 16.17
N ILE A 155 14.44 -7.58 17.14
CA ILE A 155 15.59 -8.48 16.89
C ILE A 155 15.17 -9.66 16.00
N LEU A 156 14.02 -10.28 16.31
CA LEU A 156 13.48 -11.35 15.48
C LEU A 156 13.14 -10.86 14.07
N LEU A 157 12.60 -9.65 13.94
CA LEU A 157 12.34 -9.03 12.65
C LEU A 157 13.63 -8.80 11.84
N ALA A 158 14.69 -8.31 12.49
CA ALA A 158 16.00 -8.16 11.89
C ALA A 158 16.54 -9.52 11.39
N PHE A 159 16.38 -10.57 12.19
CA PHE A 159 16.78 -11.93 11.78
C PHE A 159 15.98 -12.43 10.57
N LEU A 160 14.66 -12.21 10.54
CA LEU A 160 13.82 -12.58 9.38
C LEU A 160 14.25 -11.83 8.11
N PHE A 161 14.51 -10.53 8.20
CA PHE A 161 15.02 -9.77 7.05
C PHE A 161 16.41 -10.22 6.62
N PHE A 162 17.26 -10.62 7.56
CA PHE A 162 18.58 -11.15 7.26
C PHE A 162 18.48 -12.50 6.53
N ALA A 163 17.62 -13.41 7.00
CA ALA A 163 17.33 -14.67 6.31
C ALA A 163 16.79 -14.42 4.89
N ALA A 164 15.90 -13.43 4.73
CA ALA A 164 15.37 -13.02 3.43
C ALA A 164 16.46 -12.46 2.50
N MET A 165 17.42 -11.71 3.05
CA MET A 165 18.57 -11.17 2.32
C MET A 165 19.45 -12.31 1.78
N VAL A 166 19.79 -13.28 2.63
CA VAL A 166 20.61 -14.45 2.24
C VAL A 166 19.90 -15.27 1.15
N GLY A 167 18.60 -15.54 1.33
CA GLY A 167 17.79 -16.24 0.32
C GLY A 167 17.73 -15.46 -1.01
N GLY A 168 17.58 -14.14 -0.95
CA GLY A 168 17.58 -13.26 -2.13
C GLY A 168 18.91 -13.25 -2.88
N MET A 169 20.05 -13.21 -2.16
CA MET A 169 21.38 -13.25 -2.77
C MET A 169 21.69 -14.60 -3.44
N GLN A 170 21.27 -15.71 -2.83
CA GLN A 170 21.44 -17.04 -3.42
C GLN A 170 20.66 -17.20 -4.75
N ILE A 171 19.44 -16.67 -4.79
CA ILE A 171 18.61 -16.64 -6.01
C ILE A 171 19.25 -15.73 -7.06
N THR A 172 19.76 -14.56 -6.66
CA THR A 172 20.47 -13.63 -7.54
C THR A 172 21.62 -14.33 -8.27
N HIS A 173 22.46 -15.05 -7.54
CA HIS A 173 23.60 -15.78 -8.10
C HIS A 173 23.17 -16.88 -9.09
N ARG A 174 22.02 -17.53 -8.87
CA ARG A 174 21.48 -18.51 -9.83
C ARG A 174 20.93 -17.82 -11.08
N LEU A 175 20.21 -16.71 -10.95
CA LEU A 175 19.66 -15.99 -12.11
C LEU A 175 20.74 -15.35 -12.99
N THR A 176 21.80 -14.78 -12.40
CA THR A 176 22.94 -14.24 -13.17
C THR A 176 23.78 -15.32 -13.85
N PHE A 177 23.82 -16.54 -13.29
CA PHE A 177 24.49 -17.68 -13.90
C PHE A 177 23.74 -18.24 -15.14
N TYR A 178 22.40 -18.20 -15.15
CA TYR A 178 21.59 -18.77 -16.23
C TYR A 178 21.25 -17.80 -17.39
N GLN A 179 21.34 -16.47 -17.20
CA GLN A 179 20.86 -15.50 -18.21
C GLN A 179 21.86 -14.37 -18.46
N GLY A 180 23.08 -14.72 -18.87
CA GLY A 180 24.13 -13.76 -19.23
C GLY A 180 23.58 -12.50 -19.91
N LEU A 181 23.99 -11.34 -19.39
CA LEU A 181 23.61 -9.97 -19.76
C LEU A 181 22.28 -9.47 -19.15
N GLU A 182 22.39 -8.92 -17.94
CA GLU A 182 21.49 -7.87 -17.47
C GLU A 182 21.51 -6.71 -18.47
N LYS A 183 20.51 -6.63 -19.36
CA LYS A 183 20.31 -5.40 -20.14
C LYS A 183 19.92 -4.31 -19.16
N LYS A 184 20.89 -3.45 -18.82
CA LYS A 184 20.67 -2.24 -18.02
C LYS A 184 19.48 -1.49 -18.63
N PRO A 185 18.36 -1.40 -17.90
CA PRO A 185 17.21 -0.66 -18.40
C PRO A 185 17.61 0.82 -18.44
N LYS A 186 17.81 1.36 -19.66
CA LYS A 186 18.04 2.79 -19.89
C LYS A 186 16.75 3.53 -19.61
N PHE A 187 16.56 3.94 -18.36
CA PHE A 187 15.61 4.99 -18.03
C PHE A 187 16.36 6.30 -17.93
N HIS A 188 16.04 7.21 -18.85
CA HIS A 188 16.37 8.61 -18.68
C HIS A 188 15.24 9.23 -17.87
N VAL A 189 15.42 9.33 -16.56
CA VAL A 189 14.56 10.18 -15.72
C VAL A 189 15.49 11.09 -14.95
N ASN A 190 16.13 11.98 -15.69
CA ASN A 190 16.95 13.01 -15.11
C ASN A 190 16.07 14.23 -14.87
N SER A 191 15.62 14.39 -13.63
CA SER A 191 15.46 15.72 -13.08
C SER A 191 15.50 15.64 -11.58
N LEU A 192 16.55 16.20 -10.98
CA LEU A 192 16.65 16.50 -9.55
C LEU A 192 15.34 17.12 -9.03
N PHE A 193 14.63 17.86 -9.89
CA PHE A 193 13.31 18.42 -9.63
C PHE A 193 12.27 17.36 -9.21
N SER A 194 12.17 16.21 -9.89
CA SER A 194 11.16 15.20 -9.52
C SER A 194 11.50 14.50 -8.20
N LEU A 195 12.79 14.38 -7.88
CA LEU A 195 13.24 13.89 -6.58
C LEU A 195 12.92 14.91 -5.48
N ILE A 196 13.10 16.21 -5.74
CA ILE A 196 12.75 17.31 -4.84
C ILE A 196 11.22 17.36 -4.62
N VAL A 197 10.43 17.19 -5.68
CA VAL A 197 8.97 17.13 -5.60
C VAL A 197 8.52 15.89 -4.80
N LEU A 198 9.17 14.74 -5.01
CA LEU A 198 8.88 13.54 -4.21
C LEU A 198 9.28 13.70 -2.75
N ALA A 199 10.46 14.27 -2.47
CA ALA A 199 10.94 14.54 -1.13
C ALA A 199 10.04 15.55 -0.40
N SER A 200 9.62 16.62 -1.08
CA SER A 200 8.67 17.60 -0.52
C SER A 200 7.29 16.99 -0.29
N LEU A 201 6.81 16.11 -1.17
CA LEU A 201 5.58 15.35 -0.94
C LEU A 201 5.71 14.43 0.29
N VAL A 202 6.81 13.70 0.42
CA VAL A 202 7.11 12.86 1.60
C VAL A 202 7.08 13.71 2.87
N MET A 203 7.76 14.87 2.84
CA MET A 203 7.80 15.79 3.97
C MET A 203 6.43 16.38 4.31
N LEU A 204 5.62 16.75 3.32
CA LEU A 204 4.28 17.27 3.57
C LEU A 204 3.32 16.20 4.06
N VAL A 205 3.35 14.99 3.50
CA VAL A 205 2.57 13.86 4.02
C VAL A 205 3.00 13.53 5.44
N PHE A 206 4.29 13.59 5.73
CA PHE A 206 4.81 13.43 7.08
C PHE A 206 4.29 14.52 8.03
N ILE A 207 4.33 15.79 7.62
CA ILE A 207 3.83 16.91 8.43
C ILE A 207 2.32 16.79 8.64
N ILE A 208 1.55 16.45 7.61
CA ILE A 208 0.10 16.18 7.72
C ILE A 208 -0.17 15.06 8.73
N ARG A 209 0.61 13.99 8.71
CA ARG A 209 0.46 12.92 9.69
C ARG A 209 0.92 13.34 11.08
N TYR A 210 1.91 14.22 11.17
CA TYR A 210 2.46 14.74 12.42
C TYR A 210 1.44 15.64 13.11
N THR A 211 0.74 16.49 12.37
CA THR A 211 -0.29 17.37 12.91
C THR A 211 -1.52 16.58 13.36
N ARG A 212 -1.78 15.38 12.82
CA ARG A 212 -2.77 14.45 13.42
C ARG A 212 -2.43 13.93 14.82
N LEU A 213 -1.21 14.15 15.32
CA LEU A 213 -0.76 13.69 16.64
C LEU A 213 -0.67 14.84 17.65
N LYS A 214 -0.87 16.09 17.22
CA LYS A 214 -0.79 17.29 18.06
C LYS A 214 -1.95 18.22 17.74
N GLU A 215 -2.53 18.87 18.74
CA GLU A 215 -3.43 20.00 18.51
C GLU A 215 -2.61 21.17 17.92
N VAL A 216 -2.52 21.25 16.59
CA VAL A 216 -1.86 22.33 15.85
C VAL A 216 -2.92 23.29 15.34
N SER A 217 -2.59 24.58 15.20
CA SER A 217 -3.51 25.61 14.73
C SER A 217 -4.11 25.27 13.35
N ASN A 218 -5.45 25.36 13.23
CA ASN A 218 -6.23 24.95 12.04
C ASN A 218 -5.77 25.57 10.71
N THR A 219 -5.15 26.76 10.71
CA THR A 219 -4.79 27.49 9.47
C THR A 219 -3.54 26.93 8.77
N PHE A 220 -2.53 26.51 9.54
CA PHE A 220 -1.27 25.98 8.97
C PHE A 220 -1.49 24.61 8.34
N ASP A 221 -2.30 23.75 8.96
CA ASP A 221 -2.62 22.42 8.45
C ASP A 221 -3.35 22.47 7.10
N LEU A 222 -4.28 23.41 6.94
CA LEU A 222 -4.99 23.62 5.68
C LEU A 222 -4.03 23.99 4.54
N LEU A 223 -3.11 24.91 4.80
CA LEU A 223 -2.13 25.40 3.81
C LEU A 223 -1.17 24.27 3.40
N ILE A 224 -0.69 23.49 4.37
CA ILE A 224 0.16 22.32 4.14
C ILE A 224 -0.60 21.25 3.33
N SER A 225 -1.88 21.02 3.63
CA SER A 225 -2.71 20.07 2.89
C SER A 225 -2.95 20.50 1.45
N MET A 226 -3.22 21.79 1.21
CA MET A 226 -3.35 22.35 -0.14
C MET A 226 -2.03 22.24 -0.93
N ALA A 227 -0.90 22.58 -0.32
CA ALA A 227 0.41 22.43 -0.95
C ALA A 227 0.70 20.95 -1.32
N ALA A 228 0.33 20.01 -0.45
CA ALA A 228 0.49 18.58 -0.69
C ALA A 228 -0.35 18.09 -1.88
N ILE A 229 -1.58 18.60 -2.04
CA ILE A 229 -2.44 18.30 -3.20
C ILE A 229 -1.79 18.77 -4.50
N VAL A 230 -1.29 20.02 -4.53
CA VAL A 230 -0.67 20.59 -5.74
C VAL A 230 0.55 19.77 -6.16
N LEU A 231 1.45 19.47 -5.21
CA LEU A 231 2.63 18.63 -5.47
C LEU A 231 2.25 17.21 -5.88
N PHE A 232 1.17 16.67 -5.32
CA PHE A 232 0.67 15.36 -5.71
C PHE A 232 0.12 15.33 -7.14
N PHE A 233 -0.70 16.31 -7.53
CA PHE A 233 -1.20 16.40 -8.90
C PHE A 233 -0.05 16.55 -9.90
N PHE A 234 1.00 17.28 -9.52
CA PHE A 234 2.20 17.38 -10.33
C PHE A 234 2.91 16.03 -10.52
N LEU A 235 3.09 15.25 -9.45
CA LEU A 235 3.66 13.90 -9.53
C LEU A 235 2.77 12.93 -10.29
N ALA A 236 1.46 12.99 -10.09
CA ALA A 236 0.49 12.17 -10.78
C ALA A 236 0.52 12.46 -12.29
N TYR A 237 0.53 13.74 -12.67
CA TYR A 237 0.69 14.16 -14.07
C TYR A 237 1.99 13.63 -14.66
N TYR A 238 3.11 13.81 -13.97
CA TYR A 238 4.42 13.33 -14.42
C TYR A 238 4.45 11.81 -14.63
N GLN A 239 3.92 11.03 -13.68
CA GLN A 239 3.87 9.57 -13.81
C GLN A 239 2.90 9.10 -14.88
N LEU A 240 1.76 9.78 -15.04
CA LEU A 240 0.81 9.48 -16.11
C LEU A 240 1.39 9.80 -17.49
N ASP A 241 2.22 10.84 -17.61
CA ASP A 241 2.90 11.17 -18.87
C ASP A 241 3.96 10.12 -19.23
N ILE A 242 4.79 9.70 -18.27
CA ILE A 242 5.76 8.60 -18.45
C ILE A 242 5.05 7.31 -18.89
N HIS A 243 3.87 7.03 -18.33
CA HIS A 243 3.12 5.80 -18.59
C HIS A 243 1.94 5.99 -19.56
N ARG A 244 1.92 7.07 -20.35
CA ARG A 244 0.82 7.39 -21.27
C ARG A 244 0.58 6.30 -22.32
N LYS A 245 1.65 5.61 -22.74
CA LYS A 245 1.60 4.46 -23.66
C LYS A 245 0.86 3.23 -23.08
N LEU A 246 0.63 3.21 -21.77
CA LEU A 246 -0.09 2.15 -21.06
C LEU A 246 -1.56 2.48 -20.81
N PHE A 247 -2.07 3.59 -21.35
CA PHE A 247 -3.49 3.89 -21.24
C PHE A 247 -4.34 2.81 -21.92
N PRO A 248 -5.44 2.31 -21.31
CA PRO A 248 -6.05 2.66 -20.02
C PRO A 248 -5.65 1.73 -18.85
N LEU A 249 -4.69 0.82 -19.03
CA LEU A 249 -4.16 -0.03 -17.95
C LEU A 249 -3.61 0.80 -16.79
N SER A 250 -2.97 1.93 -17.11
CA SER A 250 -2.48 2.86 -16.09
C SER A 250 -3.59 3.42 -15.21
N MET A 251 -4.74 3.77 -15.81
CA MET A 251 -5.91 4.27 -15.08
C MET A 251 -6.53 3.20 -14.18
N ALA A 252 -6.63 1.95 -14.66
CA ALA A 252 -7.09 0.83 -13.85
C ALA A 252 -6.16 0.57 -12.65
N ALA A 253 -4.84 0.62 -12.85
CA ALA A 253 -3.86 0.49 -11.76
C ALA A 253 -3.98 1.60 -10.72
N VAL A 254 -4.18 2.86 -11.15
CA VAL A 254 -4.43 4.00 -10.24
C VAL A 254 -5.74 3.81 -9.47
N ASN A 255 -6.85 3.48 -10.14
CA ASN A 255 -8.15 3.28 -9.51
C ASN A 255 -8.11 2.16 -8.46
N ARG A 256 -7.41 1.06 -8.75
CA ARG A 256 -7.17 0.02 -7.74
C ARG A 256 -6.48 0.58 -6.50
N GLY A 257 -5.46 1.43 -6.67
CA GLY A 257 -4.77 2.09 -5.56
C GLY A 257 -5.69 2.94 -4.70
N VAL A 258 -6.58 3.71 -5.34
CA VAL A 258 -7.62 4.53 -4.70
C VAL A 258 -8.54 3.65 -3.85
N VAL A 259 -9.12 2.60 -4.45
CA VAL A 259 -10.05 1.69 -3.74
C VAL A 259 -9.34 0.94 -2.61
N MET A 260 -8.09 0.52 -2.81
CA MET A 260 -7.30 -0.15 -1.79
C MET A 260 -7.09 0.76 -0.56
N ASN A 261 -6.73 2.04 -0.75
CA ASN A 261 -6.61 2.99 0.35
C ASN A 261 -7.97 3.23 1.03
N TYR A 262 -9.03 3.40 0.24
CA TYR A 262 -10.39 3.57 0.76
C TYR A 262 -10.78 2.45 1.74
N VAL A 263 -10.57 1.18 1.36
CA VAL A 263 -10.89 0.03 2.22
C VAL A 263 -9.91 -0.12 3.37
N MET A 264 -8.60 0.00 3.13
CA MET A 264 -7.58 -0.34 4.14
C MET A 264 -7.24 0.77 5.13
N LEU A 265 -7.54 2.03 4.82
CA LEU A 265 -7.24 3.16 5.70
C LEU A 265 -8.52 3.90 6.08
N TYR A 266 -9.22 4.44 5.10
CA TYR A 266 -10.36 5.30 5.37
C TYR A 266 -11.49 4.55 6.10
N ALA A 267 -11.88 3.39 5.57
CA ALA A 267 -12.98 2.62 6.11
C ALA A 267 -12.73 2.14 7.55
N ILE A 268 -11.47 1.93 7.96
CA ILE A 268 -11.12 1.56 9.34
C ILE A 268 -11.44 2.70 10.30
N PHE A 269 -11.01 3.93 9.96
CA PHE A 269 -11.28 5.11 10.78
C PHE A 269 -12.78 5.41 10.83
N ASP A 270 -13.45 5.45 9.68
CA ASP A 270 -14.89 5.71 9.61
C ASP A 270 -15.68 4.70 10.44
N SER A 271 -15.42 3.39 10.27
CA SER A 271 -16.18 2.38 11.01
C SER A 271 -15.85 2.34 12.50
N THR A 272 -14.61 2.64 12.89
CA THR A 272 -14.26 2.70 14.32
C THR A 272 -15.05 3.80 15.02
N ILE A 273 -15.18 4.95 14.35
CA ILE A 273 -15.92 6.10 14.87
C ILE A 273 -17.43 5.87 14.81
N ARG A 274 -17.93 5.36 13.68
CA ARG A 274 -19.36 5.15 13.40
C ARG A 274 -19.99 4.07 14.26
N PHE A 275 -19.27 2.98 14.52
CA PHE A 275 -19.79 1.83 15.28
C PHE A 275 -19.25 1.76 16.72
N GLY A 276 -18.29 2.61 17.09
CA GLY A 276 -17.78 2.71 18.46
C GLY A 276 -16.91 1.54 18.92
N PHE A 277 -16.52 0.62 18.03
CA PHE A 277 -15.61 -0.50 18.34
C PHE A 277 -14.40 -0.49 17.41
N ASN A 278 -13.28 -1.08 17.85
CA ASN A 278 -12.08 -1.21 17.01
C ASN A 278 -12.34 -2.17 15.83
N SER A 279 -12.56 -1.61 14.65
CA SER A 279 -12.91 -2.36 13.45
C SER A 279 -11.71 -2.83 12.64
N LEU A 280 -10.49 -2.48 13.04
CA LEU A 280 -9.27 -2.74 12.27
C LEU A 280 -9.18 -4.19 11.84
N MET A 281 -9.24 -5.12 12.78
CA MET A 281 -9.10 -6.55 12.49
C MET A 281 -10.20 -7.06 11.56
N LEU A 282 -11.44 -6.62 11.79
CA LEU A 282 -12.60 -6.99 10.98
C LEU A 282 -12.42 -6.53 9.52
N VAL A 283 -12.10 -5.25 9.30
CA VAL A 283 -11.91 -4.69 7.95
C VAL A 283 -10.73 -5.35 7.22
N TYR A 284 -9.63 -5.63 7.93
CA TYR A 284 -8.51 -6.38 7.36
C TYR A 284 -8.90 -7.81 6.96
N THR A 285 -9.67 -8.51 7.79
CA THR A 285 -10.18 -9.85 7.45
C THR A 285 -11.07 -9.80 6.23
N ILE A 286 -12.03 -8.86 6.17
CA ILE A 286 -12.88 -8.64 5.00
C ILE A 286 -12.03 -8.39 3.75
N TYR A 287 -11.03 -7.52 3.86
CA TYR A 287 -10.13 -7.21 2.75
C TYR A 287 -9.40 -8.45 2.25
N LEU A 288 -8.80 -9.25 3.15
CA LEU A 288 -8.05 -10.46 2.77
C LEU A 288 -8.94 -11.52 2.14
N VAL A 289 -10.12 -11.77 2.71
CA VAL A 289 -11.08 -12.74 2.16
C VAL A 289 -11.56 -12.25 0.80
N GLY A 290 -11.98 -10.99 0.67
CA GLY A 290 -12.41 -10.41 -0.61
C GLY A 290 -11.32 -10.44 -1.67
N PHE A 291 -10.08 -10.09 -1.31
CA PHE A 291 -8.93 -10.14 -2.20
C PHE A 291 -8.68 -11.55 -2.75
N GLN A 292 -8.85 -12.59 -1.92
CA GLN A 292 -8.67 -13.98 -2.31
C GLN A 292 -9.84 -14.52 -3.17
N VAL A 293 -11.06 -14.04 -2.90
CA VAL A 293 -12.28 -14.42 -3.66
C VAL A 293 -12.34 -13.74 -5.03
N GLY A 294 -11.85 -12.50 -5.14
CA GLY A 294 -11.87 -11.69 -6.37
C GLY A 294 -11.39 -12.42 -7.65
N PRO A 295 -10.25 -13.13 -7.64
CA PRO A 295 -9.77 -13.92 -8.76
C PRO A 295 -10.75 -15.00 -9.27
N PHE A 296 -11.59 -15.57 -8.40
CA PHE A 296 -12.59 -16.57 -8.79
C PHE A 296 -13.76 -15.94 -9.53
N LEU A 297 -14.19 -14.74 -9.11
CA LEU A 297 -15.22 -13.97 -9.80
C LEU A 297 -14.79 -13.63 -11.24
N ASN A 298 -13.52 -13.31 -11.42
CA ASN A 298 -12.96 -12.92 -12.70
C ASN A 298 -12.93 -14.06 -13.75
N LYS A 299 -12.84 -15.33 -13.31
CA LYS A 299 -12.88 -16.49 -14.23
C LYS A 299 -14.25 -16.66 -14.90
N ARG A 300 -15.33 -16.23 -14.25
CA ARG A 300 -16.71 -16.46 -14.71
C ARG A 300 -17.37 -15.20 -15.27
N HIS A 301 -17.06 -14.02 -14.71
CA HIS A 301 -17.72 -12.76 -15.06
C HIS A 301 -16.80 -11.52 -14.99
N ARG A 302 -15.80 -11.44 -15.89
CA ARG A 302 -14.85 -10.29 -15.96
C ARG A 302 -15.53 -8.91 -16.04
N ASN A 303 -16.69 -8.82 -16.70
CA ASN A 303 -17.40 -7.56 -16.91
C ASN A 303 -18.11 -7.04 -15.65
N LEU A 304 -18.33 -7.88 -14.64
CA LEU A 304 -19.04 -7.49 -13.41
C LEU A 304 -18.16 -6.74 -12.41
N ARG A 305 -16.83 -6.69 -12.59
CA ARG A 305 -15.90 -6.12 -11.60
C ARG A 305 -16.23 -4.68 -11.18
N TYR A 306 -16.46 -3.79 -12.15
CA TYR A 306 -16.74 -2.37 -11.91
C TYR A 306 -18.18 -2.16 -11.42
N PRO A 307 -19.21 -2.81 -11.99
CA PRO A 307 -20.55 -2.80 -11.39
C PRO A 307 -20.56 -3.25 -9.93
N LEU A 308 -19.79 -4.30 -9.58
CA LEU A 308 -19.68 -4.78 -8.20
C LEU A 308 -19.02 -3.76 -7.28
N LEU A 309 -17.98 -3.07 -7.76
CA LEU A 309 -17.32 -1.98 -7.04
C LEU A 309 -18.29 -0.82 -6.79
N LEU A 310 -19.00 -0.36 -7.82
CA LEU A 310 -19.95 0.74 -7.71
C LEU A 310 -21.09 0.40 -6.75
N LEU A 311 -21.62 -0.83 -6.83
CA LEU A 311 -22.60 -1.35 -5.87
C LEU A 311 -22.02 -1.39 -4.45
N GLY A 312 -20.77 -1.85 -4.31
CA GLY A 312 -20.06 -1.89 -3.03
C GLY A 312 -19.92 -0.51 -2.38
N LEU A 313 -19.61 0.52 -3.15
CA LEU A 313 -19.52 1.90 -2.68
C LEU A 313 -20.89 2.44 -2.24
N VAL A 314 -21.96 2.13 -2.98
CA VAL A 314 -23.33 2.53 -2.59
C VAL A 314 -23.75 1.82 -1.30
N LEU A 315 -23.49 0.52 -1.17
CA LEU A 315 -23.80 -0.24 0.04
C LEU A 315 -22.98 0.24 1.25
N ALA A 316 -21.77 0.75 1.02
CA ALA A 316 -20.93 1.31 2.08
C ALA A 316 -21.53 2.60 2.70
N LEU A 317 -22.44 3.30 2.02
CA LEU A 317 -23.07 4.51 2.55
C LEU A 317 -24.07 4.24 3.69
N PHE A 318 -24.59 3.02 3.79
CA PHE A 318 -25.60 2.65 4.77
C PHE A 318 -25.02 1.76 5.86
N ASN A 319 -25.29 2.10 7.13
CA ASN A 319 -24.81 1.36 8.31
C ASN A 319 -25.04 -0.17 8.24
N PRO A 320 -26.24 -0.70 7.92
CA PRO A 320 -26.48 -2.14 7.95
C PRO A 320 -25.72 -2.90 6.86
N THR A 321 -25.45 -2.26 5.72
CA THR A 321 -24.78 -2.88 4.57
C THR A 321 -23.31 -2.48 4.46
N TYR A 322 -22.79 -1.71 5.41
CA TYR A 322 -21.45 -1.11 5.36
C TYR A 322 -20.35 -2.14 5.08
N PHE A 323 -20.27 -3.19 5.89
CA PHE A 323 -19.25 -4.24 5.77
C PHE A 323 -19.43 -5.10 4.52
N ILE A 324 -20.66 -5.27 4.04
CA ILE A 324 -20.94 -5.95 2.76
C ILE A 324 -20.41 -5.09 1.61
N GLY A 325 -20.62 -3.77 1.66
CA GLY A 325 -20.06 -2.83 0.69
C GLY A 325 -18.53 -2.89 0.62
N LEU A 326 -17.87 -2.91 1.78
CA LEU A 326 -16.41 -3.08 1.87
C LEU A 326 -15.94 -4.41 1.28
N PHE A 327 -16.68 -5.50 1.53
CA PHE A 327 -16.38 -6.80 0.96
C PHE A 327 -16.41 -6.78 -0.58
N LEU A 328 -17.43 -6.17 -1.20
CA LEU A 328 -17.51 -6.05 -2.65
C LEU A 328 -16.35 -5.20 -3.22
N CYS A 329 -15.97 -4.13 -2.52
CA CYS A 329 -14.79 -3.33 -2.89
C CYS A 329 -13.50 -4.17 -2.83
N ALA A 330 -13.33 -5.00 -1.81
CA ALA A 330 -12.18 -5.89 -1.67
C ALA A 330 -12.13 -6.98 -2.76
N VAL A 331 -13.30 -7.52 -3.13
CA VAL A 331 -13.45 -8.46 -4.25
C VAL A 331 -13.01 -7.82 -5.57
N PHE A 332 -13.38 -6.55 -5.80
CA PHE A 332 -12.88 -5.79 -6.96
C PHE A 332 -11.35 -5.69 -6.94
N VAL A 333 -10.73 -5.31 -5.81
CA VAL A 333 -9.27 -5.19 -5.73
C VAL A 333 -8.57 -6.51 -6.06
N GLY A 334 -9.10 -7.64 -5.57
CA GLY A 334 -8.59 -8.98 -5.88
C GLY A 334 -8.74 -9.36 -7.36
N ALA A 335 -9.91 -9.09 -7.94
CA ALA A 335 -10.19 -9.38 -9.35
C ALA A 335 -9.31 -8.54 -10.28
N ASP A 336 -9.25 -7.24 -10.05
CA ASP A 336 -8.49 -6.29 -10.85
C ASP A 336 -6.98 -6.54 -10.74
N ASN A 337 -6.50 -7.01 -9.58
CA ASN A 337 -5.11 -7.41 -9.38
C ASN A 337 -4.65 -8.49 -10.36
N ARG A 338 -5.49 -9.49 -10.62
CA ARG A 338 -5.20 -10.59 -11.53
C ARG A 338 -5.26 -10.13 -12.99
N ILE A 339 -6.30 -9.39 -13.38
CA ILE A 339 -6.44 -8.87 -14.75
C ILE A 339 -5.26 -7.98 -15.11
N LEU A 340 -4.88 -7.06 -14.21
CA LEU A 340 -3.74 -6.17 -14.43
C LEU A 340 -2.45 -6.97 -14.60
N ASN A 341 -2.24 -8.04 -13.83
CA ASN A 341 -1.08 -8.91 -14.04
C ASN A 341 -1.11 -9.52 -15.44
N ASP A 342 -2.21 -10.20 -15.78
CA ASP A 342 -2.35 -10.91 -17.06
C ASP A 342 -2.19 -9.95 -18.27
N GLU A 343 -2.80 -8.76 -18.20
CA GLU A 343 -2.72 -7.77 -19.28
C GLU A 343 -1.36 -7.05 -19.37
N LEU A 344 -0.68 -6.82 -18.25
CA LEU A 344 0.67 -6.22 -18.27
C LEU A 344 1.72 -7.21 -18.76
N TYR A 345 1.56 -8.50 -18.46
CA TYR A 345 2.42 -9.56 -18.99
C TYR A 345 2.26 -9.77 -20.49
N ALA A 346 1.03 -9.66 -21.01
CA ALA A 346 0.77 -9.84 -22.44
C ALA A 346 1.16 -8.63 -23.31
N ASN A 347 1.65 -7.54 -22.72
CA ASN A 347 1.89 -6.30 -23.44
C ASN A 347 3.33 -6.24 -23.98
N THR A 348 3.50 -6.34 -25.30
CA THR A 348 4.80 -6.37 -25.99
C THR A 348 5.63 -5.09 -25.83
N ASN A 349 5.02 -3.98 -25.42
CA ASN A 349 5.68 -2.69 -25.23
C ASN A 349 6.35 -2.52 -23.86
N ILE A 350 6.17 -3.47 -22.93
CA ILE A 350 6.80 -3.43 -21.61
C ILE A 350 7.72 -4.63 -21.50
N ASP A 351 8.95 -4.38 -21.03
CA ASP A 351 9.78 -5.47 -20.54
C ASP A 351 9.02 -6.21 -19.42
N THR A 352 8.75 -7.50 -19.63
CA THR A 352 8.00 -8.36 -18.69
C THR A 352 8.55 -8.27 -17.27
N GLU A 353 9.84 -7.95 -17.10
CA GLU A 353 10.48 -7.76 -15.80
C GLU A 353 9.96 -6.53 -15.03
N ARG A 354 9.57 -5.45 -15.73
CA ARG A 354 9.16 -4.17 -15.12
C ARG A 354 7.64 -4.00 -15.01
N ALA A 355 6.85 -4.91 -15.56
CA ALA A 355 5.39 -4.89 -15.51
C ALA A 355 4.84 -4.73 -14.07
N PHE A 356 5.39 -5.49 -13.10
CA PHE A 356 4.99 -5.37 -11.70
C PHE A 356 5.39 -4.04 -11.08
N LEU A 357 6.62 -3.56 -11.32
CA LEU A 357 7.10 -2.30 -10.76
C LEU A 357 6.22 -1.13 -11.19
N ILE A 358 5.91 -1.05 -12.50
CA ILE A 358 5.04 -0.01 -13.07
C ILE A 358 3.63 -0.09 -12.46
N LYS A 359 3.08 -1.29 -12.30
CA LYS A 359 1.78 -1.50 -11.66
C LYS A 359 1.76 -0.95 -10.23
N TYR A 360 2.75 -1.30 -9.42
CA TYR A 360 2.81 -0.87 -8.02
C TYR A 360 3.13 0.62 -7.87
N GLN A 361 3.89 1.21 -8.80
CA GLN A 361 4.09 2.67 -8.89
C GLN A 361 2.75 3.39 -9.14
N LEU A 362 2.01 3.00 -10.17
CA LEU A 362 0.72 3.59 -10.51
C LEU A 362 -0.34 3.36 -9.42
N SER A 363 -0.33 2.19 -8.80
CA SER A 363 -1.19 1.92 -7.62
C SER A 363 -0.80 2.75 -6.40
N SER A 364 0.48 3.08 -6.22
CA SER A 364 0.95 3.97 -5.16
C SER A 364 0.49 5.41 -5.39
N VAL A 365 0.49 5.89 -6.63
CA VAL A 365 -0.12 7.20 -6.99
C VAL A 365 -1.59 7.23 -6.57
N GLY A 366 -2.38 6.22 -6.94
CA GLY A 366 -3.79 6.15 -6.55
C GLY A 366 -3.99 6.14 -5.02
N ASN A 367 -3.17 5.35 -4.32
CA ASN A 367 -3.22 5.26 -2.86
C ASN A 367 -2.96 6.62 -2.18
N VAL A 368 -1.91 7.33 -2.59
CA VAL A 368 -1.56 8.65 -2.03
C VAL A 368 -2.61 9.71 -2.42
N SER A 369 -3.14 9.67 -3.64
CA SER A 369 -4.20 10.59 -4.09
C SER A 369 -5.39 10.58 -3.15
N GLN A 370 -5.88 9.38 -2.83
CA GLN A 370 -7.07 9.20 -2.02
C GLN A 370 -6.81 9.66 -0.59
N GLN A 371 -5.61 9.42 -0.08
CA GLN A 371 -5.23 9.87 1.24
C GLN A 371 -5.19 11.39 1.35
N LEU A 372 -4.70 12.09 0.31
CA LEU A 372 -4.66 13.55 0.30
C LEU A 372 -6.05 14.16 0.18
N VAL A 373 -6.94 13.56 -0.62
CA VAL A 373 -8.36 13.93 -0.67
C VAL A 373 -8.97 13.83 0.71
N TYR A 374 -8.76 12.70 1.40
CA TYR A 374 -9.30 12.49 2.74
C TYR A 374 -8.79 13.54 3.74
N MET A 375 -7.46 13.69 3.83
CA MET A 375 -6.84 14.61 4.79
C MET A 375 -7.26 16.07 4.53
N THR A 376 -7.30 16.49 3.27
CA THR A 376 -7.73 17.85 2.93
C THR A 376 -9.18 18.08 3.29
N THR A 377 -10.05 17.10 3.07
CA THR A 377 -11.47 17.19 3.44
C THR A 377 -11.62 17.41 4.95
N ILE A 378 -10.88 16.64 5.77
CA ILE A 378 -10.88 16.81 7.23
C ILE A 378 -10.39 18.20 7.63
N TYR A 379 -9.24 18.64 7.13
CA TYR A 379 -8.70 19.95 7.51
C TYR A 379 -9.55 21.12 7.05
N PHE A 380 -10.14 21.01 5.86
CA PHE A 380 -11.06 22.02 5.36
C PHE A 380 -12.26 22.15 6.28
N ILE A 381 -12.92 21.04 6.61
CA ILE A 381 -14.09 21.06 7.49
C ILE A 381 -13.72 21.49 8.91
N SER A 382 -12.61 20.98 9.44
CA SER A 382 -12.07 21.39 10.74
C SER A 382 -11.82 22.90 10.82
N TYR A 383 -11.26 23.49 9.76
CA TYR A 383 -11.02 24.94 9.68
C TYR A 383 -12.32 25.74 9.65
N PHE A 384 -13.26 25.41 8.76
CA PHE A 384 -14.50 26.19 8.59
C PHE A 384 -15.48 26.01 9.76
N MET A 385 -15.56 24.81 10.32
CA MET A 385 -16.47 24.49 11.41
C MET A 385 -15.85 24.68 12.80
N LYS A 386 -14.56 25.04 12.88
CA LYS A 386 -13.78 25.15 14.13
C LYS A 386 -13.85 23.87 14.97
N ILE A 387 -13.78 22.74 14.29
CA ILE A 387 -13.78 21.40 14.91
C ILE A 387 -12.33 20.95 15.04
N ASP A 388 -11.98 20.25 16.10
CA ASP A 388 -10.66 19.63 16.20
C ASP A 388 -10.51 18.50 15.16
N ALA A 389 -9.51 18.60 14.30
CA ALA A 389 -9.19 17.60 13.29
C ALA A 389 -8.88 16.22 13.91
N LEU A 390 -8.35 16.18 15.13
CA LEU A 390 -8.12 14.93 15.87
C LEU A 390 -9.44 14.21 16.19
N GLY A 391 -10.54 14.94 16.36
CA GLY A 391 -11.86 14.38 16.60
C GLY A 391 -12.38 13.49 15.45
N PHE A 392 -11.87 13.66 14.23
CA PHE A 392 -12.14 12.76 13.09
C PHE A 392 -11.40 11.43 13.16
N PHE A 393 -10.54 11.24 14.17
CA PHE A 393 -9.78 10.01 14.38
C PHE A 393 -10.01 9.41 15.77
N ASN A 394 -10.61 10.16 16.70
CA ASN A 394 -10.87 9.73 18.07
C ASN A 394 -12.15 10.36 18.61
N ASN A 395 -13.13 9.52 18.95
CA ASN A 395 -14.43 9.94 19.50
C ASN A 395 -14.36 10.52 20.92
N ASN A 396 -13.23 10.35 21.61
CA ASN A 396 -13.10 10.76 23.01
C ASN A 396 -12.59 12.21 23.19
N ILE A 397 -12.47 12.97 22.10
CA ILE A 397 -11.94 14.34 22.13
C ILE A 397 -13.09 15.34 22.22
N ASN A 398 -13.04 16.19 23.24
CA ASN A 398 -14.00 17.29 23.42
C ASN A 398 -13.81 18.31 22.29
N GLY A 399 -14.87 18.58 21.52
CA GLY A 399 -14.80 19.45 20.33
C GLY A 399 -14.61 18.72 18.99
N GLY A 400 -14.80 17.39 18.97
CA GLY A 400 -14.83 16.60 17.74
C GLY A 400 -16.11 16.79 16.90
N PRO A 401 -16.13 16.24 15.67
CA PRO A 401 -17.25 16.41 14.73
C PRO A 401 -18.52 15.70 15.20
N THR A 402 -19.67 16.30 14.89
CA THR A 402 -20.97 15.66 15.11
C THR A 402 -21.15 14.48 14.14
N ILE A 403 -22.04 13.54 14.50
CA ILE A 403 -22.37 12.38 13.66
C ILE A 403 -22.82 12.80 12.25
N GLY A 404 -23.55 13.91 12.13
CA GLY A 404 -23.97 14.46 10.83
C GLY A 404 -22.79 14.91 9.97
N VAL A 405 -21.79 15.57 10.56
CA VAL A 405 -20.57 15.98 9.85
C VAL A 405 -19.77 14.76 9.40
N LEU A 406 -19.60 13.76 10.27
CA LEU A 406 -18.94 12.49 9.93
C LEU A 406 -19.63 11.78 8.75
N TYR A 407 -20.96 11.75 8.76
CA TYR A 407 -21.74 11.19 7.65
C TYR A 407 -21.56 11.98 6.35
N GLY A 408 -21.51 13.31 6.42
CA GLY A 408 -21.23 14.17 5.27
C GLY A 408 -19.83 13.94 4.67
N VAL A 409 -18.81 13.81 5.53
CA VAL A 409 -17.45 13.45 5.11
C VAL A 409 -17.44 12.09 4.43
N HIS A 410 -18.15 11.12 4.98
CA HIS A 410 -18.27 9.79 4.40
C HIS A 410 -18.90 9.80 3.01
N ILE A 411 -20.02 10.50 2.84
CA ILE A 411 -20.66 10.66 1.53
C ILE A 411 -19.70 11.28 0.54
N PHE A 412 -19.01 12.36 0.91
CA PHE A 412 -18.08 13.05 0.02
C PHE A 412 -16.94 12.14 -0.44
N ILE A 413 -16.27 11.45 0.49
CA ILE A 413 -15.14 10.58 0.18
C ILE A 413 -15.58 9.41 -0.70
N THR A 414 -16.70 8.77 -0.35
CA THR A 414 -17.26 7.66 -1.13
C THR A 414 -17.67 8.13 -2.52
N ALA A 415 -18.22 9.34 -2.66
CA ALA A 415 -18.56 9.93 -3.95
C ALA A 415 -17.32 10.18 -4.83
N VAL A 416 -16.21 10.67 -4.25
CA VAL A 416 -14.94 10.86 -5.00
C VAL A 416 -14.42 9.52 -5.53
N VAL A 417 -14.41 8.47 -4.69
CA VAL A 417 -14.00 7.12 -5.11
C VAL A 417 -14.94 6.57 -6.17
N PHE A 418 -16.25 6.81 -6.03
CA PHE A 418 -17.26 6.38 -6.99
C PHE A 418 -17.05 7.03 -8.36
N VAL A 419 -16.82 8.34 -8.41
CA VAL A 419 -16.54 9.07 -9.65
C VAL A 419 -15.26 8.55 -10.30
N CYS A 420 -14.19 8.34 -9.53
CA CYS A 420 -12.94 7.76 -10.04
C CYS A 420 -13.17 6.37 -10.66
N ALA A 421 -13.91 5.51 -9.97
CA ALA A 421 -14.27 4.17 -10.43
C ALA A 421 -15.15 4.19 -11.68
N ALA A 422 -16.13 5.09 -11.76
CA ALA A 422 -17.04 5.22 -12.89
C ALA A 422 -16.32 5.73 -14.15
N ILE A 423 -15.45 6.73 -14.01
CA ILE A 423 -14.63 7.23 -15.13
C ILE A 423 -13.71 6.11 -15.63
N THR A 424 -13.06 5.39 -14.72
CA THR A 424 -12.18 4.27 -15.09
C THR A 424 -12.96 3.17 -15.82
N PHE A 425 -14.17 2.83 -15.33
CA PHE A 425 -15.05 1.86 -15.98
C PHE A 425 -15.38 2.26 -17.42
N TYR A 426 -15.72 3.53 -17.67
CA TYR A 426 -16.02 4.03 -19.01
C TYR A 426 -14.85 3.83 -19.99
N PHE A 427 -13.63 4.20 -19.59
CA PHE A 427 -12.45 4.06 -20.46
C PHE A 427 -12.03 2.60 -20.68
N VAL A 428 -12.11 1.76 -19.65
CA VAL A 428 -11.79 0.34 -19.76
C VAL A 428 -12.79 -0.38 -20.66
N ARG A 429 -14.09 -0.13 -20.49
CA ARG A 429 -15.15 -0.72 -21.33
C ARG A 429 -15.01 -0.32 -22.80
N LYS A 430 -14.66 0.94 -23.08
CA LYS A 430 -14.42 1.43 -24.44
C LYS A 430 -13.25 0.69 -25.12
N ARG A 431 -12.21 0.31 -24.37
CA ARG A 431 -11.09 -0.50 -24.90
C ARG A 431 -11.49 -1.95 -25.14
N GLU A 432 -12.21 -2.55 -24.21
CA GLU A 432 -12.70 -3.93 -24.34
C GLU A 432 -13.59 -4.07 -25.58
N GLN A 433 -14.52 -3.13 -25.81
CA GLN A 433 -15.36 -3.09 -27.02
C GLN A 433 -14.55 -2.93 -28.32
N LYS A 434 -13.54 -2.05 -28.34
CA LYS A 434 -12.66 -1.89 -29.52
C LYS A 434 -11.91 -3.17 -29.88
N ARG A 435 -11.42 -3.93 -28.90
CA ARG A 435 -10.72 -5.20 -29.15
C ARG A 435 -11.63 -6.27 -29.76
N THR A 436 -12.88 -6.34 -29.32
CA THR A 436 -13.87 -7.28 -29.86
C THR A 436 -14.23 -6.98 -31.32
N ILE A 437 -14.27 -5.70 -31.71
CA ILE A 437 -14.57 -5.30 -33.10
C ILE A 437 -13.41 -5.61 -34.06
N THR A 438 -12.16 -5.55 -33.61
CA THR A 438 -10.97 -5.88 -34.43
C THR A 438 -10.67 -7.38 -34.54
N THR A 439 -11.41 -8.24 -33.82
CA THR A 439 -11.22 -9.70 -33.82
C THR A 439 -12.37 -10.46 -34.49
N LEU A 440 -13.39 -9.73 -34.94
CA LEU A 440 -14.43 -10.15 -35.87
C LEU A 440 -14.08 -9.60 -37.25
#